data_AF-A0A2V5WBZ0-F1
#
_entry.id   AF-A0A2V5WBZ0-F1
#
_cell.length_a   1.000
_cell.length_b   1.000
_cell.length_c   1.000
_cell.angle_alpha   90.00
_cell.angle_beta   90.00
_cell.angle_gamma   90.00
#
_symmetry.space_group_name_H-M   'P 1'
#
loop_
_entity.id
_entity.type
_entity.pdbx_description
1 polymer ?
#
loop_
_entity_poly.entity_id
_entity_poly.type
_entity_poly.pdbx_seq_one_letter_code
_entity_poly.pdbx_strand_id
1 'polypeptide(L)'
;MTPPAELDDPNLHAKLHDVLDALATIRCFVEDTDHLSDRELYTWLWSEGLREETPDLSQLGGAWHMSPIGSGNQEDTAIFLKYYASKKERRRWQEEFPNDALSPRCLLPYDRDRNLPRPE
;
A
#
# COMPACT_ATOMS: atom_id res chain seq x y z
N MET A 1 0.44 -6.63 18.52
CA MET A 1 -0.55 -5.76 17.85
C MET A 1 -1.91 -6.44 17.87
N THR A 2 -3.00 -5.71 18.14
CA THR A 2 -4.35 -6.30 18.28
C THR A 2 -4.83 -6.87 16.94
N PRO A 3 -5.34 -8.11 16.89
CA PRO A 3 -5.88 -8.70 15.66
C PRO A 3 -7.03 -7.85 15.08
N PRO A 4 -7.17 -7.74 13.74
CA PRO A 4 -8.24 -6.96 13.10
C PRO A 4 -9.65 -7.41 13.50
N ALA A 5 -9.84 -8.70 13.79
CA ALA A 5 -11.13 -9.28 14.17
C ALA A 5 -11.61 -8.84 15.56
N GLU A 6 -10.72 -8.32 16.41
CA GLU A 6 -11.04 -7.85 17.76
C GLU A 6 -11.34 -6.34 17.81
N LEU A 7 -11.20 -5.64 16.68
CA LEU A 7 -11.43 -4.20 16.58
C LEU A 7 -12.69 -3.92 15.74
N ASP A 8 -13.59 -3.08 16.27
CA ASP A 8 -14.62 -2.44 15.47
C ASP A 8 -14.01 -1.37 14.55
N ASP A 9 -14.77 -0.87 13.57
CA ASP A 9 -14.24 0.04 12.55
C ASP A 9 -13.66 1.36 13.15
N PRO A 10 -14.29 2.01 14.14
CA PRO A 10 -13.71 3.21 14.76
C PRO A 10 -12.38 2.96 15.48
N ASN A 11 -12.29 1.89 16.28
CA ASN A 11 -11.05 1.58 16.98
C ASN A 11 -9.97 1.09 16.00
N LEU A 12 -10.35 0.38 14.93
CA LEU A 12 -9.44 -0.04 13.88
C LEU A 12 -8.87 1.18 13.14
N HIS A 13 -9.71 2.15 12.77
CA HIS A 13 -9.27 3.39 12.13
C HIS A 13 -8.25 4.13 12.99
N ALA A 14 -8.55 4.36 14.27
CA ALA A 14 -7.62 5.00 15.20
C ALA A 14 -6.30 4.20 15.30
N LYS A 15 -6.39 2.87 15.40
CA LYS A 15 -5.21 2.01 15.52
C LYS A 15 -4.35 2.00 14.25
N LEU A 16 -4.98 2.06 13.08
CA LEU A 16 -4.29 2.17 11.80
C LEU A 16 -3.45 3.45 11.76
N HIS A 17 -4.03 4.59 12.15
CA HIS A 17 -3.30 5.85 12.22
C HIS A 17 -2.13 5.80 13.20
N ASP A 18 -2.31 5.24 14.41
CA ASP A 18 -1.22 5.04 15.36
C ASP A 18 -0.05 4.24 14.76
N VAL A 19 -0.36 3.19 13.98
CA VAL A 19 0.65 2.33 13.35
C VAL A 19 1.39 3.08 12.25
N LEU A 20 0.67 3.81 11.40
CA LEU A 20 1.27 4.60 10.31
C LEU A 20 2.19 5.71 10.86
N ASP A 21 1.76 6.39 11.92
CA ASP A 21 2.59 7.40 12.60
C ASP A 21 3.82 6.75 13.24
N ALA A 22 3.67 5.60 13.90
CA ALA A 22 4.79 4.87 14.49
C ALA A 22 5.81 4.42 13.43
N LEU A 23 5.36 3.91 12.28
CA LEU A 23 6.24 3.56 11.15
C LEU A 23 7.02 4.79 10.65
N ALA A 24 6.35 5.94 10.53
CA ALA A 24 7.01 7.18 10.11
C ALA A 24 8.12 7.61 11.07
N THR A 25 7.98 7.38 12.38
CA THR A 25 9.05 7.69 13.36
C THR A 25 10.35 6.92 13.13
N ILE A 26 10.25 5.74 12.51
CA ILE A 26 11.41 4.90 12.14
C ILE A 26 11.75 5.01 10.65
N ARG A 27 11.26 6.07 9.96
CA ARG A 27 11.46 6.33 8.53
C ARG A 27 10.97 5.20 7.62
N CYS A 28 9.94 4.49 8.04
CA CYS A 28 9.21 3.53 7.22
C CYS A 28 7.87 4.17 6.77
N PHE A 29 7.62 4.22 5.47
CA PHE A 29 6.45 4.88 4.89
C PHE A 29 5.63 3.89 4.07
N VAL A 30 4.31 3.95 4.24
CA VAL A 30 3.37 3.12 3.48
C VAL A 30 2.84 3.93 2.30
N GLU A 31 2.75 3.31 1.13
CA GLU A 31 2.21 3.91 -0.10
C GLU A 31 1.30 2.96 -0.87
N ASP A 32 0.64 3.47 -1.91
CA ASP A 32 -0.32 2.75 -2.76
C ASP A 32 -1.43 2.03 -1.98
N THR A 33 -2.06 2.72 -1.00
CA THR A 33 -3.03 2.07 -0.12
C THR A 33 -4.48 2.38 -0.47
N ASP A 34 -4.73 3.44 -1.24
CA ASP A 34 -6.07 3.98 -1.51
C ASP A 34 -7.08 3.00 -2.15
N HIS A 35 -6.61 1.84 -2.65
CA HIS A 35 -7.47 0.76 -3.16
C HIS A 35 -8.07 -0.13 -2.05
N LEU A 36 -7.54 -0.07 -0.83
CA LEU A 36 -7.97 -0.82 0.34
C LEU A 36 -8.79 0.06 1.27
N SER A 37 -9.79 -0.50 1.96
CA SER A 37 -10.39 0.09 3.16
C SER A 37 -9.41 0.10 4.33
N ASP A 38 -9.73 0.84 5.39
CA ASP A 38 -8.88 0.86 6.59
C ASP A 38 -8.75 -0.54 7.20
N ARG A 39 -9.85 -1.31 7.20
CA ARG A 39 -9.86 -2.69 7.68
C ARG A 39 -8.95 -3.60 6.85
N GLU A 40 -8.98 -3.47 5.53
CA GLU A 40 -8.12 -4.24 4.64
C GLU A 40 -6.65 -3.83 4.81
N LEU A 41 -6.35 -2.52 4.87
CA LEU A 41 -4.98 -2.02 5.07
C LEU A 41 -4.41 -2.44 6.43
N TYR A 42 -5.19 -2.28 7.50
CA TYR A 42 -4.78 -2.72 8.83
C TYR A 42 -4.60 -4.23 8.90
N THR A 43 -5.44 -4.99 8.20
CA THR A 43 -5.28 -6.45 8.10
C THR A 43 -3.97 -6.81 7.42
N TRP A 44 -3.65 -6.19 6.28
CA TRP A 44 -2.39 -6.40 5.57
C TRP A 44 -1.17 -6.03 6.43
N LEU A 45 -1.19 -4.86 7.07
CA LEU A 45 -0.14 -4.45 8.01
C LEU A 45 0.02 -5.47 9.14
N TRP A 46 -1.10 -5.92 9.71
CA TRP A 46 -1.10 -6.88 10.79
C TRP A 46 -0.61 -8.26 10.35
N SER A 47 -0.96 -8.75 9.15
CA SER A 47 -0.68 -10.11 8.67
C SER A 47 0.71 -10.23 8.04
N GLU A 48 1.12 -9.23 7.26
CA GLU A 48 2.27 -9.31 6.36
C GLU A 48 3.20 -8.13 6.57
N GLY A 49 2.73 -6.89 6.34
CA GLY A 49 3.60 -5.72 6.24
C GLY A 49 4.52 -5.50 7.45
N LEU A 50 4.00 -5.62 8.67
CA LEU A 50 4.82 -5.45 9.90
C LEU A 50 5.65 -6.68 10.27
N ARG A 51 5.48 -7.80 9.57
CA ARG A 51 6.28 -9.03 9.77
C ARG A 51 7.43 -9.15 8.79
N GLU A 52 7.47 -8.30 7.77
CA GLU A 52 8.56 -8.24 6.83
C GLU A 52 9.85 -7.76 7.53
N GLU A 53 10.95 -8.49 7.32
CA GLU A 53 12.26 -8.05 7.80
C GLU A 53 12.74 -6.91 6.90
N THR A 54 12.85 -5.71 7.48
CA THR A 54 13.29 -4.52 6.78
C THR A 54 14.71 -4.13 7.21
N PRO A 55 15.57 -3.68 6.27
CA PRO A 55 16.90 -3.23 6.61
C PRO A 55 16.84 -1.96 7.46
N ASP A 56 17.71 -1.87 8.48
CA ASP A 56 17.87 -0.65 9.25
C ASP A 56 18.61 0.41 8.40
N LEU A 57 17.83 1.36 7.86
CA LEU A 57 18.33 2.47 7.06
C LEU A 57 18.67 3.72 7.88
N SER A 58 18.56 3.66 9.22
CA SER A 58 18.75 4.82 10.10
C SER A 58 20.12 5.50 9.93
N GLN A 59 21.16 4.73 9.59
CA GLN A 59 22.51 5.25 9.38
C GLN A 59 22.77 5.78 7.96
N LEU A 60 21.89 5.50 7.01
CA LEU A 60 22.07 5.84 5.60
C LEU A 60 21.31 7.12 5.19
N GLY A 61 20.57 7.73 6.11
CA GLY A 61 19.68 8.86 5.81
C GLY A 61 18.51 8.50 4.89
N GLY A 62 18.36 7.22 4.56
CA GLY A 62 17.32 6.69 3.69
C GLY A 62 15.97 6.58 4.38
N ALA A 63 14.96 6.21 3.60
CA ALA A 63 13.65 5.84 4.08
C ALA A 63 13.28 4.48 3.47
N TRP A 64 12.58 3.65 4.23
CA TRP A 64 11.99 2.43 3.72
C TRP A 64 10.58 2.71 3.23
N HIS A 65 10.24 2.20 2.05
CA HIS A 65 8.91 2.33 1.46
C HIS A 65 8.28 0.94 1.36
N MET A 66 7.06 0.81 1.84
CA MET A 66 6.29 -0.43 1.79
C MET A 66 4.96 -0.19 1.09
N SER A 67 4.54 -1.16 0.27
CA SER A 67 3.32 -1.09 -0.52
C SER A 67 2.59 -2.43 -0.46
N PRO A 68 1.27 -2.46 -0.25
CA PRO A 68 0.48 -3.69 -0.33
C PRO A 68 0.55 -4.38 -1.70
N ILE A 69 0.98 -3.65 -2.74
CA ILE A 69 1.13 -4.13 -4.11
C ILE A 69 2.57 -4.02 -4.62
N GLY A 70 3.54 -4.03 -3.69
CA GLY A 70 4.95 -3.83 -3.99
C GLY A 70 5.73 -5.11 -4.31
N SER A 71 5.13 -6.30 -4.22
CA SER A 71 5.87 -7.57 -4.38
C SER A 71 6.17 -7.91 -5.85
N GLY A 72 5.47 -7.26 -6.78
CA GLY A 72 5.65 -7.47 -8.23
C GLY A 72 5.02 -8.76 -8.75
N ASN A 73 4.15 -9.40 -7.96
CA ASN A 73 3.39 -10.56 -8.42
C ASN A 73 2.28 -10.15 -9.43
N GLN A 74 1.59 -11.14 -10.01
CA GLN A 74 0.55 -10.89 -11.02
C GLN A 74 -0.67 -10.16 -10.47
N GLU A 75 -1.06 -10.41 -9.21
CA GLU A 75 -2.18 -9.74 -8.54
C GLU A 75 -1.85 -8.28 -8.26
N ASP A 76 -0.67 -8.00 -7.70
CA ASP A 76 -0.16 -6.64 -7.47
C ASP A 76 -0.13 -5.83 -8.76
N THR A 77 0.39 -6.45 -9.82
CA THR A 77 0.43 -5.85 -11.17
C THR A 77 -0.99 -5.54 -11.66
N ALA A 78 -1.95 -6.45 -11.48
CA ALA A 78 -3.33 -6.24 -11.88
C ALA A 78 -3.99 -5.09 -11.09
N ILE A 79 -3.72 -4.98 -9.79
CA ILE A 79 -4.20 -3.88 -8.94
C ILE A 79 -3.58 -2.56 -9.38
N PHE A 80 -2.26 -2.52 -9.61
CA PHE A 80 -1.56 -1.35 -10.14
C PHE A 80 -2.18 -0.90 -11.47
N LEU A 81 -2.34 -1.80 -12.43
CA LEU A 81 -2.92 -1.50 -13.74
C LEU A 81 -4.36 -1.00 -13.65
N LYS A 82 -5.15 -1.52 -12.70
CA LYS A 82 -6.55 -1.15 -12.49
C LYS A 82 -6.71 0.24 -11.89
N TYR A 83 -5.94 0.59 -10.86
CA TYR A 83 -6.16 1.80 -10.06
C TYR A 83 -5.12 2.90 -10.28
N TYR A 84 -3.84 2.55 -10.38
CA TYR A 84 -2.72 3.49 -10.29
C TYR A 84 -2.12 3.84 -11.66
N ALA A 85 -2.10 2.88 -12.58
CA ALA A 85 -1.46 3.06 -13.88
C ALA A 85 -2.13 4.15 -14.72
N SER A 86 -1.30 5.04 -15.26
CA SER A 86 -1.69 6.02 -16.24
C SER A 86 -2.12 5.36 -17.57
N LYS A 87 -2.78 6.15 -18.43
CA LYS A 87 -3.10 5.71 -19.79
C LYS A 87 -1.85 5.29 -20.58
N LYS A 88 -0.71 5.95 -20.34
CA LYS A 88 0.56 5.66 -21.01
C LYS A 88 1.12 4.31 -20.56
N GLU A 89 1.14 4.05 -19.26
CA GLU A 89 1.63 2.79 -18.69
C GLU A 89 0.75 1.61 -19.13
N ARG A 90 -0.57 1.78 -19.10
CA ARG A 90 -1.51 0.75 -19.60
C ARG A 90 -1.34 0.45 -21.08
N ARG A 91 -1.12 1.48 -21.91
CA ARG A 91 -0.83 1.29 -23.34
C ARG A 91 0.47 0.51 -23.53
N ARG A 92 1.53 0.90 -22.83
CA ARG A 92 2.82 0.20 -22.86
C ARG A 92 2.67 -1.26 -22.45
N TRP A 93 1.91 -1.54 -21.40
CA TRP A 93 1.61 -2.91 -20.98
C TRP A 93 0.96 -3.73 -22.10
N GLN A 94 -0.05 -3.19 -22.79
CA GLN A 94 -0.69 -3.89 -23.91
C GLN A 94 0.24 -4.10 -25.12
N GLU A 95 1.19 -3.19 -25.35
CA GLU A 95 2.19 -3.36 -26.41
C GLU A 95 3.19 -4.49 -26.07
N GLU A 96 3.57 -4.62 -24.80
CA GLU A 96 4.50 -5.65 -24.31
C GLU A 96 3.80 -7.01 -24.10
N PHE A 97 2.54 -7.01 -23.68
CA PHE A 97 1.75 -8.20 -23.35
C PHE A 97 0.38 -8.19 -24.07
N PRO A 98 0.34 -8.38 -25.41
CA PRO A 98 -0.87 -8.22 -26.20
C PRO A 98 -1.99 -9.24 -25.89
N ASN A 99 -1.63 -10.36 -25.26
CA ASN A 99 -2.58 -11.41 -24.86
C ASN A 99 -3.13 -11.20 -23.44
N ASP A 100 -2.61 -10.24 -22.68
CA ASP A 100 -3.06 -9.98 -21.33
C ASP A 100 -4.22 -8.96 -21.33
N ALA A 101 -5.41 -9.45 -21.00
CA ALA A 101 -6.62 -8.64 -21.06
C ALA A 101 -6.65 -7.64 -19.88
N LEU A 102 -6.37 -6.37 -20.17
CA LEU A 102 -6.46 -5.33 -19.15
C LEU A 102 -7.89 -5.12 -18.65
N SER A 103 -8.09 -5.27 -17.34
CA SER A 103 -9.31 -4.82 -16.67
C SER A 103 -9.55 -3.33 -16.90
N PRO A 104 -10.81 -2.86 -16.97
CA PRO A 104 -11.11 -1.44 -17.03
C PRO A 104 -10.45 -0.66 -15.89
N ARG A 105 -10.03 0.58 -16.16
CA ARG A 105 -9.50 1.45 -15.11
C ARG A 105 -10.62 1.81 -14.12
N CYS A 106 -10.32 1.75 -12.83
CA CYS A 106 -11.21 2.20 -11.77
C CYS A 106 -10.63 3.41 -11.05
N LEU A 107 -11.51 4.23 -10.46
CA LEU A 107 -11.08 5.24 -9.50
C LEU A 107 -10.72 4.56 -8.18
N LEU A 108 -9.81 5.18 -7.45
CA LEU A 108 -9.50 4.77 -6.09
C LEU A 108 -10.73 4.98 -5.20
N PRO A 109 -11.11 3.99 -4.38
CA PRO A 109 -12.24 4.10 -3.46
C PRO A 109 -11.97 5.06 -2.28
N TYR A 110 -10.70 5.30 -1.93
CA TYR A 110 -10.29 6.18 -0.84
C TYR A 110 -9.27 7.24 -1.31
N ASP A 111 -8.98 8.21 -0.46
CA ASP A 111 -8.03 9.33 -0.70
C ASP A 111 -7.20 9.57 0.57
N ARG A 112 -6.64 8.50 1.16
CA ARG A 112 -5.82 8.54 2.37
C ARG A 112 -4.35 8.81 2.07
N ASP A 113 -3.83 8.35 0.92
CA ASP A 113 -2.40 8.45 0.57
C ASP A 113 -1.89 9.90 0.50
N ARG A 114 -2.81 10.85 0.29
CA ARG A 114 -2.50 12.29 0.35
C ARG A 114 -2.14 12.79 1.76
N ASN A 115 -2.64 12.12 2.79
CA ASN A 115 -2.52 12.50 4.21
C ASN A 115 -1.53 11.58 4.95
N LEU A 116 -1.00 10.56 4.29
CA LEU A 116 0.02 9.69 4.89
C LEU A 116 1.30 10.49 5.16
N PRO A 117 2.05 10.13 6.23
CA PRO A 117 3.38 10.67 6.46
C PRO A 117 4.27 10.49 5.23
N ARG A 118 5.16 11.46 4.98
CA ARG A 118 6.12 11.42 3.86
C ARG A 118 7.52 11.74 4.35
N PRO A 119 8.58 11.22 3.70
CA PRO A 119 9.92 11.69 3.96
C PRO A 119 10.01 13.18 3.58
N GLU A 120 10.48 14.01 4.52
CA GLU A 120 10.82 15.43 4.28
C GLU A 120 11.98 15.60 3.30
#